data_AF-B2HT67-F1
#
_entry.id   AF-B2HT67-F1
#
_cell.length_a   1.000
_cell.length_b   1.000
_cell.length_c   1.000
_cell.angle_alpha   90.00
_cell.angle_beta   90.00
_cell.angle_gamma   90.00
#
_symmetry.space_group_name_H-M   'P 1'
#
loop_
_entity.id
_entity.type
_entity.pdbx_description
1 polymer ?
#
loop_
_entity_poly.entity_id
_entity_poly.type
_entity_poly.pdbx_seq_one_letter_code
_entity_poly.pdbx_strand_id
1 'polypeptide(L)'
;MSSQASMASTAEPEPQGLAVPNAAHHLVEGVARALTKPRFRGWIHVYSAGTAVLAGASLVAVSWAVGSTEAGLATLAYIAATVVMFTVSATYHRVNWASATTHKWMKRADHSMIFVFIAGSYTPFALLALPGHDGRVVLSIVWGGAIAGILLKMCWPTAPRWVGVPLYLLLGWVAVWYTATILHNAGVTALVLLFVGGALYSIGGILYAVRWPDPWPSTFGYHEFFHACTAVAAICHYIAMWFVVF
;
A
#
# COMPACT_ATOMS: atom_id res chain seq x y z
N MET A 1 76.96 -1.66 -41.25
CA MET A 1 77.35 -1.53 -39.83
C MET A 1 76.49 -0.40 -39.27
N SER A 2 75.35 -0.74 -38.67
CA SER A 2 75.07 -0.66 -37.21
C SER A 2 75.06 0.78 -36.69
N SER A 3 74.10 1.25 -35.90
CA SER A 3 72.94 0.65 -35.25
C SER A 3 72.07 1.82 -34.76
N GLN A 4 70.74 1.66 -34.80
CA GLN A 4 69.81 2.51 -34.07
C GLN A 4 70.13 2.45 -32.56
N ALA A 5 70.13 3.60 -31.89
CA ALA A 5 70.07 3.69 -30.44
C ALA A 5 68.66 4.14 -30.05
N SER A 6 67.77 3.16 -29.87
CA SER A 6 66.50 3.36 -29.16
C SER A 6 66.76 3.08 -27.69
N MET A 7 66.88 4.13 -26.87
CA MET A 7 66.79 3.96 -25.42
C MET A 7 65.32 3.91 -25.04
N ALA A 8 64.86 2.72 -24.69
CA ALA A 8 63.58 2.49 -24.08
C ALA A 8 63.51 3.24 -22.73
N SER A 9 62.64 4.25 -22.66
CA SER A 9 62.23 4.87 -21.40
C SER A 9 61.42 3.84 -20.62
N THR A 10 61.96 3.40 -19.49
CA THR A 10 61.27 2.59 -18.48
C THR A 10 60.08 3.39 -17.94
N ALA A 11 58.87 3.04 -18.37
CA ALA A 11 57.66 3.53 -17.74
C ALA A 11 57.58 2.92 -16.33
N GLU A 12 57.57 3.77 -15.30
CA GLU A 12 57.26 3.35 -13.94
C GLU A 12 55.85 2.74 -13.90
N PRO A 13 55.63 1.64 -13.14
CA PRO A 13 54.29 1.09 -12.99
C PRO A 13 53.41 2.07 -12.21
N GLU A 14 52.27 2.43 -12.78
CA GLU A 14 51.21 3.18 -12.09
C GLU A 14 50.89 2.50 -10.75
N PRO A 15 50.81 3.25 -9.63
CA PRO A 15 50.39 2.67 -8.37
C PRO A 15 48.93 2.21 -8.52
N GLN A 16 48.72 0.90 -8.56
CA GLN A 16 47.40 0.30 -8.43
C GLN A 16 46.83 0.69 -7.06
N GLY A 17 46.03 1.76 -7.05
CA GLY A 17 45.32 2.21 -5.87
C GLY A 17 44.50 1.04 -5.30
N LEU A 18 44.80 0.69 -4.05
CA LEU A 18 44.03 -0.26 -3.25
C LEU A 18 42.53 0.00 -3.44
N ALA A 19 41.83 -0.98 -4.02
CA ALA A 19 40.40 -0.94 -4.25
C ALA A 19 39.62 -0.97 -2.93
N VAL A 20 39.57 0.17 -2.23
CA VAL A 20 38.70 0.40 -1.05
C VAL A 20 37.76 1.61 -1.18
N PRO A 21 37.05 1.89 -2.30
CA PRO A 21 35.98 2.92 -2.27
C PRO A 21 34.57 2.36 -2.05
N ASN A 22 34.26 1.14 -2.50
CA ASN A 22 32.85 0.73 -2.65
C ASN A 22 32.22 0.23 -1.33
N ALA A 23 32.95 -0.55 -0.54
CA ALA A 23 32.43 -1.10 0.71
C ALA A 23 32.21 -0.02 1.80
N ALA A 24 33.17 0.90 1.95
CA ALA A 24 33.06 2.02 2.89
C ALA A 24 31.91 2.96 2.52
N HIS A 25 31.73 3.24 1.22
CA HIS A 25 30.63 4.08 0.76
C HIS A 25 29.25 3.44 1.03
N HIS A 26 29.08 2.15 0.72
CA HIS A 26 27.84 1.42 1.02
C HIS A 26 27.55 1.30 2.52
N LEU A 27 28.59 1.16 3.35
CA LEU A 27 28.46 1.18 4.81
C LEU A 27 27.96 2.55 5.30
N VAL A 28 28.56 3.65 4.83
CA VAL A 28 28.14 5.01 5.20
C VAL A 28 26.71 5.29 4.75
N GLU A 29 26.34 4.91 3.52
CA GLU A 29 24.96 5.04 3.03
C GLU A 29 23.97 4.19 3.84
N GLY A 30 24.36 2.96 4.20
CA GLY A 30 23.56 2.07 5.03
C GLY A 30 23.31 2.66 6.43
N VAL A 31 24.35 3.19 7.07
CA VAL A 31 24.27 3.85 8.38
C VAL A 31 23.44 5.13 8.30
N ALA A 32 23.68 5.99 7.31
CA ALA A 32 22.92 7.22 7.11
C ALA A 32 21.42 6.93 6.89
N ARG A 33 21.09 5.90 6.09
CA ARG A 33 19.70 5.48 5.87
C ARG A 33 19.04 4.93 7.14
N ALA A 34 19.79 4.18 7.95
CA ALA A 34 19.29 3.67 9.22
C ALA A 34 18.99 4.81 10.22
N LEU A 35 19.84 5.85 10.25
CA LEU A 35 19.68 7.00 11.14
C LEU A 35 18.57 7.97 10.69
N THR A 36 18.30 8.07 9.39
CA THR A 36 17.29 8.98 8.82
C THR A 36 15.90 8.37 8.68
N LYS A 37 15.77 7.03 8.72
CA LYS A 37 14.48 6.34 8.60
C LYS A 37 13.68 6.48 9.89
N PRO A 38 12.42 6.96 9.85
CA PRO A 38 11.69 7.18 11.08
C PRO A 38 11.39 5.86 11.81
N ARG A 39 11.43 5.89 13.16
CA ARG A 39 11.32 4.69 14.00
C ARG A 39 10.06 3.86 13.72
N PHE A 40 8.91 4.49 13.50
CA PHE A 40 7.63 3.80 13.25
C PHE A 40 7.44 3.35 11.79
N ARG A 41 8.39 3.62 10.88
CA ARG A 41 8.29 3.28 9.46
C ARG A 41 8.00 1.80 9.26
N GLY A 42 6.81 1.49 8.74
CA GLY A 42 6.34 0.14 8.46
C GLY A 42 5.84 -0.65 9.67
N TRP A 43 6.14 -0.27 10.92
CA TRP A 43 5.68 -1.01 12.10
C TRP A 43 4.16 -0.96 12.27
N ILE A 44 3.54 0.18 11.96
CA ILE A 44 2.08 0.32 11.97
C ILE A 44 1.45 -0.79 11.11
N HIS A 45 1.94 -0.98 9.88
CA HIS A 45 1.42 -2.01 8.98
C HIS A 45 1.78 -3.45 9.38
N VAL A 46 2.88 -3.68 10.11
CA VAL A 46 3.17 -4.99 10.71
C VAL A 46 2.06 -5.36 11.71
N TYR A 47 1.74 -4.45 12.64
CA TYR A 47 0.68 -4.68 13.62
C TYR A 47 -0.70 -4.74 12.96
N SER A 48 -0.97 -3.90 11.97
CA SER A 48 -2.21 -3.96 11.20
C SER A 48 -2.38 -5.29 10.47
N ALA A 49 -1.31 -5.86 9.88
CA ALA A 49 -1.38 -7.16 9.21
C ALA A 49 -1.77 -8.28 10.19
N GLY A 50 -1.09 -8.35 11.35
CA GLY A 50 -1.42 -9.35 12.38
C GLY A 50 -2.84 -9.18 12.92
N THR A 51 -3.24 -7.94 13.19
CA THR A 51 -4.61 -7.62 13.66
C THR A 51 -5.65 -7.99 12.61
N ALA A 52 -5.41 -7.67 11.33
CA ALA A 52 -6.30 -7.99 10.23
C ALA A 52 -6.48 -9.50 10.04
N VAL A 53 -5.45 -10.32 10.26
CA VAL A 53 -5.58 -11.78 10.25
C VAL A 53 -6.49 -12.26 11.38
N LEU A 54 -6.22 -11.83 12.62
CA LEU A 54 -6.97 -12.32 13.79
C LEU A 54 -8.43 -11.84 13.77
N ALA A 55 -8.64 -10.53 13.62
CA ALA A 55 -9.97 -9.94 13.57
C ALA A 55 -10.73 -10.35 12.30
N GLY A 56 -10.04 -10.39 11.15
CA GLY A 56 -10.62 -10.80 9.88
C GLY A 56 -11.07 -12.26 9.86
N ALA A 57 -10.29 -13.17 10.47
CA ALA A 57 -10.68 -14.57 10.59
C ALA A 57 -12.03 -14.73 11.33
N SER A 58 -12.27 -13.93 12.37
CA SER A 58 -13.56 -13.94 13.08
C SER A 58 -14.72 -13.47 12.19
N LEU A 59 -14.55 -12.38 11.45
CA LEU A 59 -15.58 -11.87 10.53
C LEU A 59 -15.90 -12.92 9.45
N VAL A 60 -14.87 -13.50 8.83
CA VAL A 60 -15.04 -14.52 7.78
C VAL A 60 -15.74 -15.76 8.36
N ALA A 61 -15.25 -16.30 9.48
CA ALA A 61 -15.81 -17.49 10.08
C ALA A 61 -17.29 -17.31 10.47
N VAL A 62 -17.64 -16.18 11.08
CA VAL A 62 -19.03 -15.89 11.46
C VAL A 62 -19.90 -15.65 10.22
N SER A 63 -19.39 -14.96 9.20
CA SER A 63 -20.11 -14.76 7.93
C SER A 63 -20.46 -16.08 7.23
N TRP A 64 -19.55 -17.05 7.26
CA TRP A 64 -19.80 -18.40 6.75
C TRP A 64 -20.81 -19.18 7.62
N ALA A 65 -20.69 -19.06 8.95
CA ALA A 65 -21.48 -19.86 9.87
C ALA A 65 -22.95 -19.41 9.99
N VAL A 66 -23.20 -18.11 9.97
CA VAL A 66 -24.52 -17.54 10.27
C VAL A 66 -25.05 -16.57 9.21
N GLY A 67 -24.21 -16.07 8.30
CA GLY A 67 -24.64 -15.18 7.22
C GLY A 67 -25.10 -15.96 5.99
N SER A 68 -24.18 -16.19 5.07
CA SER A 68 -24.41 -16.97 3.84
C SER A 68 -23.08 -17.34 3.19
N THR A 69 -23.10 -18.28 2.24
CA THR A 69 -21.92 -18.56 1.38
C THR A 69 -21.43 -17.30 0.67
N GLU A 70 -22.35 -16.46 0.21
CA GLU A 70 -22.00 -15.19 -0.46
C GLU A 70 -21.33 -14.21 0.52
N ALA A 71 -21.85 -14.09 1.75
CA ALA A 71 -21.23 -13.26 2.78
C ALA A 71 -19.84 -13.76 3.19
N GLY A 72 -19.68 -15.08 3.32
CA GLY A 72 -18.39 -15.71 3.60
C GLY A 72 -17.35 -15.44 2.50
N LEU A 73 -17.73 -15.54 1.23
CA LEU A 73 -16.84 -15.24 0.10
C LEU A 73 -16.52 -13.74 0.00
N ALA A 74 -17.52 -12.87 0.18
CA ALA A 74 -17.35 -11.42 0.08
C ALA A 74 -16.41 -10.89 1.17
N THR A 75 -16.62 -11.31 2.42
CA THR A 75 -15.75 -10.94 3.55
C THR A 75 -14.36 -11.56 3.43
N LEU A 76 -14.23 -12.78 2.90
CA LEU A 76 -12.93 -13.39 2.61
C LEU A 76 -12.14 -12.55 1.61
N ALA A 77 -12.77 -12.12 0.51
CA ALA A 77 -12.11 -11.26 -0.48
C ALA A 77 -11.62 -9.94 0.13
N TYR A 78 -12.44 -9.30 0.96
CA TYR A 78 -12.08 -8.08 1.69
C TYR A 78 -10.90 -8.29 2.66
N ILE A 79 -10.97 -9.32 3.51
CA ILE A 79 -9.93 -9.60 4.50
C ILE A 79 -8.63 -10.01 3.82
N ALA A 80 -8.69 -10.83 2.76
CA ALA A 80 -7.51 -11.19 1.98
C ALA A 80 -6.84 -9.96 1.37
N ALA A 81 -7.60 -9.06 0.74
CA ALA A 81 -7.08 -7.80 0.20
C ALA A 81 -6.41 -6.94 1.28
N THR A 82 -7.04 -6.84 2.45
CA THR A 82 -6.54 -6.05 3.59
C THR A 82 -5.25 -6.63 4.17
N VAL A 83 -5.22 -7.94 4.42
CA VAL A 83 -4.04 -8.65 4.93
C VAL A 83 -2.88 -8.55 3.94
N VAL A 84 -3.13 -8.79 2.65
CA VAL A 84 -2.09 -8.70 1.62
C VAL A 84 -1.56 -7.27 1.51
N MET A 85 -2.43 -6.25 1.52
CA MET A 85 -2.00 -4.85 1.51
C MET A 85 -1.05 -4.53 2.67
N PHE A 86 -1.47 -4.80 3.90
CA PHE A 86 -0.62 -4.51 5.06
C PHE A 86 0.66 -5.34 5.07
N THR A 87 0.59 -6.60 4.66
CA THR A 87 1.76 -7.50 4.61
C THR A 87 2.78 -7.02 3.59
N VAL A 88 2.35 -6.70 2.37
CA VAL A 88 3.25 -6.19 1.32
C VAL A 88 3.86 -4.87 1.76
N SER A 89 3.08 -3.98 2.37
CA SER A 89 3.56 -2.68 2.83
C SER A 89 4.54 -2.78 3.99
N ALA A 90 4.24 -3.63 4.98
CA ALA A 90 5.14 -3.98 6.06
C ALA A 90 6.45 -4.55 5.50
N THR A 91 6.38 -5.50 4.58
CA THR A 91 7.55 -6.13 3.96
C THR A 91 8.40 -5.10 3.22
N TYR A 92 7.79 -4.27 2.39
CA TYR A 92 8.47 -3.21 1.65
C TYR A 92 9.27 -2.29 2.59
N HIS A 93 8.65 -1.88 3.70
CA HIS A 93 9.26 -0.95 4.64
C HIS A 93 10.17 -1.57 5.69
N ARG A 94 10.06 -2.86 6.02
CA ARG A 94 10.84 -3.49 7.11
C ARG A 94 12.04 -4.29 6.61
N VAL A 95 11.98 -4.83 5.40
CA VAL A 95 13.10 -5.59 4.82
C VAL A 95 14.22 -4.65 4.37
N ASN A 96 15.46 -5.04 4.66
CA ASN A 96 16.66 -4.40 4.12
C ASN A 96 16.97 -5.02 2.76
N TRP A 97 16.59 -4.32 1.68
CA TRP A 97 16.75 -4.82 0.32
C TRP A 97 18.19 -4.66 -0.18
N ALA A 98 18.88 -5.78 -0.42
CA ALA A 98 20.24 -5.78 -1.00
C ALA A 98 20.25 -5.39 -2.48
N SER A 99 19.21 -5.77 -3.24
CA SER A 99 19.08 -5.45 -4.66
C SER A 99 18.19 -4.23 -4.88
N ALA A 100 18.72 -3.21 -5.57
CA ALA A 100 17.96 -2.03 -5.99
C ALA A 100 16.77 -2.41 -6.89
N THR A 101 16.93 -3.44 -7.72
CA THR A 101 15.87 -3.97 -8.58
C THR A 101 14.73 -4.56 -7.75
N THR A 102 15.03 -5.41 -6.76
CA THR A 102 14.01 -5.99 -5.88
C THR A 102 13.31 -4.91 -5.06
N HIS A 103 14.06 -3.95 -4.53
CA HIS A 103 13.49 -2.81 -3.80
C HIS A 103 12.50 -2.01 -4.66
N LYS A 104 12.83 -1.79 -5.94
CA LYS A 104 11.95 -1.10 -6.90
C LYS A 104 10.68 -1.90 -7.20
N TRP A 105 10.78 -3.22 -7.39
CA TRP A 105 9.61 -4.07 -7.60
C TRP A 105 8.70 -4.11 -6.39
N MET A 106 9.26 -4.19 -5.18
CA MET A 106 8.48 -4.17 -3.95
C MET A 106 7.80 -2.84 -3.70
N LYS A 107 8.43 -1.72 -4.08
CA LYS A 107 7.76 -0.42 -4.09
C LYS A 107 6.56 -0.38 -5.04
N ARG A 108 6.69 -1.00 -6.22
CA ARG A 108 5.56 -1.11 -7.18
C ARG A 108 4.44 -1.94 -6.55
N ALA A 109 4.77 -3.08 -5.95
CA ALA A 109 3.79 -3.97 -5.31
C ALA A 109 3.05 -3.26 -4.17
N ASP A 110 3.79 -2.59 -3.27
CA ASP A 110 3.23 -1.82 -2.16
C ASP A 110 2.23 -0.75 -2.64
N HIS A 111 2.61 0.05 -3.62
CA HIS A 111 1.71 1.06 -4.19
C HIS A 111 0.52 0.44 -4.94
N SER A 112 0.69 -0.73 -5.56
CA SER A 112 -0.39 -1.44 -6.24
C SER A 112 -1.45 -1.98 -5.27
N MET A 113 -1.05 -2.36 -4.06
CA MET A 113 -1.99 -2.93 -3.08
C MET A 113 -3.04 -1.92 -2.58
N ILE A 114 -2.81 -0.62 -2.75
CA ILE A 114 -3.82 0.42 -2.50
C ILE A 114 -5.07 0.16 -3.35
N PHE A 115 -4.88 -0.19 -4.63
CA PHE A 115 -5.98 -0.48 -5.55
C PHE A 115 -6.72 -1.76 -5.19
N VAL A 116 -5.98 -2.80 -4.80
CA VAL A 116 -6.55 -4.08 -4.35
C VAL A 116 -7.35 -3.88 -3.06
N PHE A 117 -6.85 -3.09 -2.12
CA PHE A 117 -7.56 -2.77 -0.89
C PHE A 117 -8.87 -2.03 -1.16
N ILE A 118 -8.86 -1.04 -2.05
CA ILE A 118 -10.10 -0.34 -2.47
C ILE A 118 -11.09 -1.34 -3.04
N ALA A 119 -10.72 -2.11 -4.06
CA ALA A 119 -11.63 -3.08 -4.67
C ALA A 119 -12.14 -4.14 -3.69
N GLY A 120 -11.27 -4.64 -2.81
CA GLY A 120 -11.62 -5.55 -1.73
C GLY A 120 -12.62 -4.94 -0.75
N SER A 121 -12.42 -3.68 -0.33
CA SER A 121 -13.33 -2.96 0.59
C SER A 121 -14.73 -2.75 0.01
N TYR A 122 -14.86 -2.59 -1.31
CA TYR A 122 -16.15 -2.47 -1.97
C TYR A 122 -16.89 -3.80 -2.13
N THR A 123 -16.19 -4.93 -2.08
CA THR A 123 -16.75 -6.23 -2.45
C THR A 123 -17.93 -6.66 -1.55
N PRO A 124 -17.85 -6.57 -0.20
CA PRO A 124 -18.99 -6.87 0.66
C PRO A 124 -20.17 -5.93 0.46
N PHE A 125 -19.93 -4.61 0.34
CA PHE A 125 -21.00 -3.65 0.07
C PHE A 125 -21.72 -3.95 -1.25
N ALA A 126 -20.96 -4.26 -2.30
CA ALA A 126 -21.53 -4.50 -3.61
C ALA A 126 -22.33 -5.79 -3.69
N LEU A 127 -21.89 -6.85 -3.01
CA LEU A 127 -22.58 -8.15 -3.03
C LEU A 127 -23.74 -8.23 -2.04
N LEU A 128 -23.64 -7.55 -0.89
CA LEU A 128 -24.58 -7.76 0.22
C LEU A 128 -25.50 -6.57 0.47
N ALA A 129 -25.06 -5.33 0.20
CA ALA A 129 -25.83 -4.12 0.49
C ALA A 129 -26.46 -3.47 -0.76
N LEU A 130 -26.08 -3.88 -1.97
CA LEU A 130 -26.61 -3.30 -3.21
C LEU A 130 -27.49 -4.30 -3.98
N PRO A 131 -28.51 -3.83 -4.70
CA PRO A 131 -29.24 -4.65 -5.68
C PRO A 131 -28.28 -5.25 -6.70
N GLY A 132 -28.56 -6.47 -7.16
CA GLY A 132 -27.60 -7.24 -7.96
C GLY A 132 -27.07 -6.56 -9.23
N HIS A 133 -27.85 -5.68 -9.88
CA HIS A 133 -27.34 -4.87 -11.00
C HIS A 133 -26.28 -3.87 -10.54
N ASP A 134 -26.60 -3.07 -9.53
CA ASP A 134 -25.74 -2.02 -9.00
C ASP A 134 -24.47 -2.60 -8.36
N GLY A 135 -24.60 -3.72 -7.65
CA GLY A 135 -23.47 -4.49 -7.14
C GLY A 135 -22.49 -4.90 -8.24
N ARG A 136 -22.97 -5.42 -9.37
CA ARG A 136 -22.13 -5.77 -10.52
C ARG A 136 -21.46 -4.56 -11.15
N VAL A 137 -22.18 -3.44 -11.26
CA VAL A 137 -21.62 -2.18 -11.77
C VAL A 137 -20.48 -1.69 -10.87
N VAL A 138 -20.71 -1.63 -9.55
CA VAL A 138 -19.68 -1.23 -8.58
C VAL A 138 -18.48 -2.15 -8.66
N LEU A 139 -18.67 -3.48 -8.63
CA LEU A 139 -17.59 -4.45 -8.75
C LEU A 139 -16.78 -4.27 -10.03
N SER A 140 -17.45 -4.07 -11.16
CA SER A 140 -16.79 -3.86 -12.45
C SER A 140 -15.93 -2.59 -12.45
N ILE A 141 -16.45 -1.50 -11.87
CA ILE A 141 -15.72 -0.23 -11.75
C ILE A 141 -14.51 -0.40 -10.83
N VAL A 142 -14.70 -0.95 -9.63
CA VAL A 142 -13.63 -0.98 -8.61
C VAL A 142 -12.54 -2.00 -8.95
N TRP A 143 -12.90 -3.20 -9.43
CA TRP A 143 -11.91 -4.19 -9.84
C TRP A 143 -11.27 -3.85 -11.19
N GLY A 144 -12.04 -3.33 -12.16
CA GLY A 144 -11.49 -2.84 -13.43
C GLY A 144 -10.53 -1.67 -13.22
N GLY A 145 -10.91 -0.70 -12.39
CA GLY A 145 -10.05 0.40 -11.96
C GLY A 145 -8.84 -0.07 -11.17
N ALA A 146 -8.98 -1.12 -10.36
CA ALA A 146 -7.84 -1.69 -9.64
C ALA A 146 -6.82 -2.35 -10.58
N ILE A 147 -7.28 -3.13 -11.56
CA ILE A 147 -6.43 -3.71 -12.61
C ILE A 147 -5.71 -2.59 -13.37
N ALA A 148 -6.42 -1.56 -13.80
CA ALA A 148 -5.83 -0.41 -14.49
C ALA A 148 -4.78 0.29 -13.61
N GLY A 149 -5.05 0.50 -12.32
CA GLY A 149 -4.12 1.08 -11.37
C GLY A 149 -2.87 0.24 -11.13
N ILE A 150 -3.03 -1.09 -11.02
CA ILE A 150 -1.91 -2.04 -10.91
C ILE A 150 -1.04 -1.97 -12.17
N LEU A 151 -1.64 -2.05 -13.36
CA LEU A 151 -0.92 -1.96 -14.63
C LEU A 151 -0.16 -0.63 -14.75
N LEU A 152 -0.80 0.49 -14.38
CA LEU A 152 -0.13 1.79 -14.33
C LEU A 152 1.13 1.76 -13.45
N LYS A 153 1.07 1.18 -12.25
CA LYS A 153 2.22 1.12 -11.33
C LYS A 153 3.30 0.14 -11.78
N MET A 154 2.92 -0.95 -12.43
CA MET A 154 3.87 -1.95 -12.93
C MET A 154 4.60 -1.48 -14.19
N CYS A 155 3.84 -0.95 -15.16
CA CYS A 155 4.35 -0.52 -16.46
C CYS A 155 5.00 0.87 -16.40
N TRP A 156 4.48 1.79 -15.58
CA TRP A 156 4.98 3.17 -15.47
C TRP A 156 5.32 3.56 -14.02
N PRO A 157 6.41 3.02 -13.45
CA PRO A 157 6.78 3.27 -12.04
C PRO A 157 7.22 4.70 -11.73
N THR A 158 7.65 5.43 -12.77
CA THR A 158 8.06 6.83 -12.68
C THR A 158 6.89 7.78 -12.89
N ALA A 159 5.67 7.27 -13.04
CA ALA A 159 4.47 8.08 -13.17
C ALA A 159 4.42 9.09 -12.01
N PRO A 160 4.17 10.38 -12.32
CA PRO A 160 4.05 11.40 -11.30
C PRO A 160 2.99 11.03 -10.25
N ARG A 161 3.20 11.46 -9.00
CA ARG A 161 2.24 11.19 -7.91
C ARG A 161 0.84 11.69 -8.23
N TRP A 162 0.72 12.83 -8.92
CA TRP A 162 -0.55 13.41 -9.33
C TRP A 162 -1.36 12.55 -10.30
N VAL A 163 -0.77 11.51 -10.92
CA VAL A 163 -1.54 10.55 -11.73
C VAL A 163 -2.19 9.49 -10.84
N GLY A 164 -1.42 8.97 -9.87
CA GLY A 164 -1.89 7.89 -8.99
C GLY A 164 -2.90 8.35 -7.94
N VAL A 165 -2.70 9.55 -7.37
CA VAL A 165 -3.52 10.08 -6.28
C VAL A 165 -4.99 10.25 -6.70
N PRO A 166 -5.30 10.96 -7.80
CA PRO A 166 -6.68 11.08 -8.25
C PRO A 166 -7.30 9.73 -8.60
N LEU A 167 -6.54 8.79 -9.18
CA LEU A 167 -7.09 7.50 -9.59
C LEU A 167 -7.66 6.70 -8.41
N TYR A 168 -6.90 6.58 -7.31
CA TYR A 168 -7.42 5.88 -6.14
C TYR A 168 -8.48 6.70 -5.39
N LEU A 169 -8.45 8.04 -5.44
CA LEU A 169 -9.50 8.88 -4.85
C LEU A 169 -10.81 8.69 -5.62
N LEU A 170 -10.81 8.81 -6.95
CA LEU A 170 -11.99 8.59 -7.78
C LEU A 170 -12.57 7.20 -7.56
N LEU A 171 -11.72 6.17 -7.51
CA LEU A 171 -12.13 4.80 -7.24
C LEU A 171 -12.67 4.63 -5.81
N GLY A 172 -12.02 5.27 -4.85
CA GLY A 172 -12.35 5.19 -3.42
C GLY A 172 -13.70 5.82 -3.06
N TRP A 173 -14.22 6.72 -3.89
CA TRP A 173 -15.47 7.46 -3.64
C TRP A 173 -16.67 7.00 -4.49
N VAL A 174 -16.58 5.87 -5.20
CA VAL A 174 -17.71 5.26 -5.95
C VAL A 174 -18.96 5.05 -5.08
N ALA A 175 -18.79 4.77 -3.79
CA ALA A 175 -19.88 4.58 -2.81
C ALA A 175 -20.82 5.78 -2.69
N VAL A 176 -20.36 7.00 -3.01
CA VAL A 176 -21.17 8.22 -2.89
C VAL A 176 -22.42 8.14 -3.74
N TRP A 177 -22.33 7.55 -4.93
CA TRP A 177 -23.48 7.38 -5.82
C TRP A 177 -24.54 6.43 -5.27
N TYR A 178 -24.16 5.57 -4.31
CA TYR A 178 -25.02 4.55 -3.71
C TYR A 178 -25.37 4.85 -2.25
N THR A 179 -25.14 6.09 -1.78
CA THR A 179 -25.38 6.51 -0.38
C THR A 179 -26.76 6.13 0.13
N ALA A 180 -27.82 6.43 -0.64
CA ALA A 180 -29.20 6.15 -0.24
C ALA A 180 -29.46 4.64 -0.11
N THR A 181 -28.96 3.86 -1.06
CA THR A 181 -29.10 2.39 -1.07
C THR A 181 -28.34 1.76 0.09
N ILE A 182 -27.10 2.19 0.34
CA ILE A 182 -26.28 1.71 1.46
C ILE A 182 -26.95 2.09 2.79
N LEU A 183 -27.47 3.31 2.91
CA LEU A 183 -28.19 3.75 4.11
C LEU A 183 -29.40 2.85 4.40
N HIS A 184 -30.18 2.54 3.36
CA HIS A 184 -31.37 1.72 3.49
C HIS A 184 -31.06 0.26 3.84
N ASN A 185 -30.02 -0.32 3.22
CA ASN A 185 -29.77 -1.76 3.30
C ASN A 185 -28.73 -2.17 4.35
N ALA A 186 -27.72 -1.33 4.63
CA ALA A 186 -26.67 -1.58 5.61
C ALA A 186 -26.78 -0.68 6.86
N GLY A 187 -27.71 0.28 6.85
CA GLY A 187 -27.96 1.18 7.97
C GLY A 187 -26.97 2.34 8.09
N VAL A 188 -27.32 3.28 8.97
CA VAL A 188 -26.57 4.54 9.17
C VAL A 188 -25.17 4.30 9.71
N THR A 189 -24.98 3.30 10.56
CA THR A 189 -23.68 3.01 11.18
C THR A 189 -22.67 2.53 10.14
N ALA A 190 -23.06 1.58 9.28
CA ALA A 190 -22.20 1.11 8.18
C ALA A 190 -21.83 2.24 7.23
N LEU A 191 -22.82 3.10 6.89
CA LEU A 191 -22.60 4.26 6.04
C LEU A 191 -21.57 5.23 6.65
N VAL A 192 -21.77 5.65 7.91
CA VAL A 192 -20.86 6.59 8.57
C VAL A 192 -19.45 6.01 8.65
N LEU A 193 -19.30 4.74 9.02
CA LEU A 193 -17.99 4.08 9.08
C LEU A 193 -17.32 3.99 7.72
N LEU A 194 -18.07 3.68 6.65
CA LEU A 194 -17.57 3.67 5.28
C LEU A 194 -17.01 5.04 4.87
N PHE A 195 -17.79 6.09 5.11
CA PHE A 195 -17.43 7.47 4.75
C PHE A 195 -16.29 8.03 5.60
N VAL A 196 -16.30 7.78 6.92
CA VAL A 196 -15.20 8.17 7.81
C VAL A 196 -13.92 7.44 7.42
N GLY A 197 -13.99 6.14 7.14
CA GLY A 197 -12.84 5.38 6.64
C GLY A 197 -12.32 5.92 5.31
N GLY A 198 -13.21 6.22 4.35
CA GLY A 198 -12.84 6.82 3.07
C GLY A 198 -12.21 8.21 3.21
N ALA A 199 -12.74 9.03 4.11
CA ALA A 199 -12.20 10.35 4.43
C ALA A 199 -10.81 10.25 5.08
N LEU A 200 -10.63 9.38 6.07
CA LEU A 200 -9.33 9.15 6.71
C LEU A 200 -8.28 8.68 5.70
N TYR A 201 -8.63 7.73 4.83
CA TYR A 201 -7.72 7.27 3.78
C TYR A 201 -7.32 8.41 2.83
N SER A 202 -8.30 9.23 2.42
CA SER A 202 -8.08 10.39 1.55
C SER A 202 -7.17 11.43 2.22
N ILE A 203 -7.44 11.76 3.49
CA ILE A 203 -6.62 12.66 4.31
C ILE A 203 -5.19 12.13 4.36
N GLY A 204 -4.99 10.88 4.75
CA GLY A 204 -3.66 10.26 4.80
C GLY A 204 -2.93 10.35 3.46
N GLY A 205 -3.62 10.05 2.35
CA GLY A 205 -3.06 10.14 1.00
C GLY A 205 -2.63 11.56 0.63
N ILE A 206 -3.41 12.57 1.02
CA ILE A 206 -3.08 13.99 0.84
C ILE A 206 -1.86 14.36 1.68
N LEU A 207 -1.84 14.04 2.98
CA LEU A 207 -0.71 14.30 3.89
C LEU A 207 0.60 13.70 3.34
N TYR A 208 0.53 12.47 2.82
CA TYR A 208 1.65 11.84 2.15
C TYR A 208 2.09 12.57 0.87
N ALA A 209 1.13 13.00 0.04
CA ALA A 209 1.42 13.69 -1.21
C ALA A 209 2.10 15.05 -0.97
N VAL A 210 1.62 15.82 0.02
CA VAL A 210 2.17 17.15 0.37
C VAL A 210 3.38 17.08 1.30
N ARG A 211 3.72 15.88 1.82
CA ARG A 211 4.82 15.64 2.77
C ARG A 211 4.70 16.46 4.07
N TRP A 212 3.48 16.59 4.56
CA TRP A 212 3.16 17.35 5.77
C TRP A 212 2.00 16.66 6.52
N PRO A 213 1.95 16.69 7.86
CA PRO A 213 2.92 17.29 8.79
C PRO A 213 4.13 16.40 9.05
N ASP A 214 5.24 17.00 9.50
CA ASP A 214 6.47 16.27 9.91
C ASP A 214 6.95 16.72 11.30
N PRO A 215 6.14 16.48 12.36
CA PRO A 215 6.42 16.98 13.70
C PRO A 215 7.61 16.29 14.36
N TRP A 216 7.82 14.99 14.08
CA TRP A 216 8.93 14.21 14.61
C TRP A 216 9.63 13.43 13.49
N PRO A 217 10.48 14.09 12.67
CA PRO A 217 11.04 13.49 11.46
C PRO A 217 11.83 12.20 11.68
N SER A 218 12.41 11.98 12.87
CA SER A 218 13.14 10.76 13.21
C SER A 218 12.26 9.64 13.78
N THR A 219 10.99 9.92 14.10
CA THR A 219 10.10 8.99 14.82
C THR A 219 8.77 8.79 14.11
N PHE A 220 8.04 9.88 13.86
CA PHE A 220 6.68 9.87 13.32
C PHE A 220 6.46 11.11 12.44
N GLY A 221 6.63 10.94 11.13
CA GLY A 221 6.46 12.00 10.13
C GLY A 221 5.24 11.77 9.24
N TYR A 222 5.15 12.52 8.14
CA TYR A 222 3.99 12.53 7.23
C TYR A 222 3.60 11.14 6.69
N HIS A 223 4.57 10.24 6.54
CA HIS A 223 4.33 8.87 6.05
C HIS A 223 3.75 7.97 7.14
N GLU A 224 4.16 8.18 8.39
CA GLU A 224 3.56 7.51 9.54
C GLU A 224 2.12 7.96 9.75
N PHE A 225 1.81 9.25 9.54
CA PHE A 225 0.42 9.73 9.48
C PHE A 225 -0.38 9.00 8.40
N PHE A 226 0.18 8.86 7.20
CA PHE A 226 -0.47 8.09 6.14
C PHE A 226 -0.75 6.64 6.57
N HIS A 227 0.25 5.92 7.09
CA HIS A 227 0.06 4.56 7.58
C HIS A 227 -0.98 4.47 8.70
N ALA A 228 -1.00 5.42 9.63
CA ALA A 228 -1.98 5.46 10.71
C ALA A 228 -3.39 5.71 10.17
N CYS A 229 -3.57 6.68 9.28
CA CYS A 229 -4.84 6.95 8.61
C CYS A 229 -5.36 5.71 7.86
N THR A 230 -4.48 5.02 7.12
CA THR A 230 -4.84 3.78 6.41
C THR A 230 -5.24 2.66 7.38
N ALA A 231 -4.53 2.51 8.51
CA ALA A 231 -4.89 1.52 9.53
C ALA A 231 -6.25 1.82 10.17
N VAL A 232 -6.52 3.07 10.56
CA VAL A 232 -7.81 3.47 11.14
C VAL A 232 -8.94 3.35 10.12
N ALA A 233 -8.69 3.71 8.85
CA ALA A 233 -9.66 3.50 7.78
C ALA A 233 -10.04 2.03 7.62
N ALA A 234 -9.06 1.11 7.65
CA ALA A 234 -9.31 -0.33 7.59
C ALA A 234 -10.10 -0.84 8.81
N ILE A 235 -9.88 -0.26 10.00
CA ILE A 235 -10.69 -0.57 11.19
C ILE A 235 -12.14 -0.12 10.98
N CYS A 236 -12.37 1.11 10.51
CA CYS A 236 -13.71 1.60 10.21
C CYS A 236 -14.42 0.69 9.20
N HIS A 237 -13.75 0.35 8.09
CA HIS A 237 -14.31 -0.53 7.07
C HIS A 237 -14.57 -1.94 7.60
N TYR A 238 -13.66 -2.50 8.40
CA TYR A 238 -13.86 -3.80 9.05
C TYR A 238 -15.11 -3.82 9.93
N ILE A 239 -15.28 -2.80 10.78
CA ILE A 239 -16.47 -2.69 11.63
C ILE A 239 -17.73 -2.51 10.76
N ALA A 240 -17.65 -1.72 9.69
CA ALA A 240 -18.77 -1.55 8.76
C ALA A 240 -19.20 -2.88 8.13
N MET A 241 -18.27 -3.79 7.82
CA MET A 241 -18.60 -5.11 7.25
C MET A 241 -19.43 -5.97 8.20
N TRP A 242 -19.28 -5.83 9.52
CA TRP A 242 -20.15 -6.52 10.46
C TRP A 242 -21.61 -6.07 10.31
N PHE A 243 -21.86 -4.78 10.14
CA PHE A 243 -23.21 -4.23 9.91
C PHE A 243 -23.76 -4.50 8.49
N VAL A 244 -22.87 -4.72 7.52
CA VAL A 244 -23.29 -5.11 6.16
C VAL A 244 -23.76 -6.55 6.13
N VAL A 245 -23.19 -7.42 6.98
CA VAL A 245 -23.52 -8.85 7.01
C VAL A 245 -24.66 -9.16 7.99
N PHE A 246 -24.75 -8.45 9.14
CA PHE A 246 -25.67 -8.75 10.26
C PHE A 246 -26.47 -7.52 10.68
#